data_AF-A0A2D8XMB4-F1
#
_entry.id   AF-A0A2D8XMB4-F1
#
_cell.length_a   1.000
_cell.length_b   1.000
_cell.length_c   1.000
_cell.angle_alpha   90.00
_cell.angle_beta   90.00
_cell.angle_gamma   90.00
#
_symmetry.space_group_name_H-M   'P 1'
#
loop_
_entity.id
_entity.type
_entity.pdbx_description
1 polymer ?
#
loop_
_entity_poly.entity_id
_entity_poly.type
_entity_poly.pdbx_seq_one_letter_code
_entity_poly.pdbx_strand_id
1 'polypeptide(L)' 'MIVTEKTFLTPAEAAQLLWNEDTPSTRKRMYRFLQRGLLNDVAERNNLPIIKDGNRYHIPRALIQTMRGDR' A
#
# COMPACT_ATOMS: atom_id res chain seq x y z
N MET A 1 23.32 -8.69 7.34
CA MET A 1 22.66 -7.39 7.08
C MET A 1 21.23 -7.51 7.59
N ILE A 2 20.87 -6.75 8.63
CA ILE A 2 19.46 -6.63 9.00
C ILE A 2 18.88 -5.58 8.06
N VAL A 3 18.18 -6.02 7.01
CA VAL A 3 17.43 -5.11 6.14
C VAL A 3 16.18 -4.74 6.92
N THR A 4 16.17 -3.56 7.54
CA THR A 4 14.97 -3.03 8.19
C THR A 4 13.96 -2.72 7.09
N GLU A 5 12.98 -3.60 6.90
CA GLU A 5 11.92 -3.37 5.93
C GLU A 5 11.12 -2.12 6.35
N LYS A 6 10.81 -1.25 5.39
CA LYS A 6 10.00 -0.06 5.67
C LYS A 6 8.61 -0.48 6.15
N THR A 7 8.20 0.03 7.31
CA THR A 7 6.85 -0.17 7.86
C THR A 7 5.77 0.47 6.98
N PHE A 8 6.07 1.65 6.41
CA PHE A 8 5.17 2.40 5.53
C PHE A 8 5.73 2.51 4.12
N LEU A 9 4.85 2.35 3.15
CA LEU A 9 5.14 2.37 1.72
C LEU A 9 4.52 3.60 1.08
N THR A 10 5.22 4.17 0.12
CA THR A 10 4.64 5.09 -0.86
C THR A 10 3.69 4.35 -1.81
N PRO A 11 2.81 5.04 -2.55
CA PRO A 11 1.98 4.40 -3.57
C PRO A 11 2.78 3.61 -4.63
N ALA A 12 3.99 4.06 -4.96
CA ALA A 12 4.86 3.35 -5.89
C ALA A 12 5.39 2.04 -5.28
N GLU A 13 5.89 2.09 -4.05
CA GLU A 13 6.38 0.90 -3.34
C GLU A 13 5.24 -0.09 -3.06
N ALA A 14 4.04 0.41 -2.71
CA ALA A 14 2.86 -0.42 -2.53
C ALA A 14 2.41 -1.07 -3.85
N ALA A 15 2.49 -0.35 -4.98
CA ALA A 15 2.17 -0.90 -6.30
C ALA A 15 3.18 -1.99 -6.70
N GLN A 16 4.48 -1.71 -6.54
CA GLN A 16 5.54 -2.68 -6.78
C GLN A 16 5.36 -3.91 -5.89
N LEU A 17 4.99 -3.74 -4.62
CA LEU A 17 4.77 -4.87 -3.73
C LEU A 17 3.50 -5.65 -4.12
N LEU A 18 2.38 -4.99 -4.40
CA LEU A 18 1.10 -5.66 -4.68
C LEU A 18 1.10 -6.41 -6.01
N TRP A 19 1.70 -5.84 -7.07
CA TRP A 19 1.68 -6.39 -8.42
C TRP A 19 3.03 -6.92 -8.91
N ASN A 20 4.08 -6.88 -8.08
CA ASN A 20 5.46 -7.17 -8.49
C ASN A 20 5.93 -6.33 -9.70
N GLU A 21 5.33 -5.17 -9.93
CA GLU A 21 5.56 -4.32 -11.10
C GLU A 21 5.40 -2.81 -10.79
N ASP A 22 6.40 -1.99 -11.15
CA ASP A 22 6.37 -0.53 -11.09
C ASP A 22 6.30 0.05 -12.51
N THR A 23 5.08 0.11 -13.06
CA THR A 23 4.78 0.84 -14.29
C THR A 23 3.94 2.08 -13.99
N PRO A 24 3.92 3.08 -14.89
CA PRO A 24 3.00 4.21 -14.78
C PRO A 24 1.54 3.79 -14.61
N SER A 25 1.15 2.67 -15.23
CA SER A 25 -0.18 2.06 -15.13
C SER A 25 -0.48 1.52 -13.74
N THR A 26 0.43 0.75 -13.13
CA THR A 26 0.23 0.19 -11.78
C THR A 26 0.21 1.29 -10.72
N ARG A 27 1.07 2.31 -10.86
CA ARG A 27 1.02 3.50 -10.00
C ARG A 27 -0.32 4.23 -10.11
N LYS A 28 -0.81 4.51 -11.32
CA LYS A 28 -2.11 5.17 -11.52
C LYS A 28 -3.26 4.34 -10.96
N ARG A 29 -3.17 3.01 -11.04
CA ARG A 29 -4.15 2.09 -10.44
C ARG A 29 -4.13 2.19 -8.91
N MET A 30 -2.95 2.20 -8.29
CA MET A 30 -2.81 2.36 -6.83
C MET A 30 -3.41 3.68 -6.34
N TYR A 31 -3.12 4.79 -7.02
CA TYR A 31 -3.73 6.09 -6.68
C TYR A 31 -5.26 6.05 -6.77
N ARG A 32 -5.83 5.39 -7.78
CA ARG A 32 -7.30 5.23 -7.85
C ARG A 32 -7.85 4.38 -6.71
N PHE A 33 -7.14 3.34 -6.28
CA PHE A 33 -7.55 2.50 -5.16
C PHE A 33 -7.58 3.30 -3.85
N LEU A 34 -6.52 4.08 -3.61
CA LEU A 34 -6.40 4.97 -2.45
C LEU A 34 -7.48 6.06 -2.46
N GLN A 35 -7.70 6.70 -3.60
CA GLN A 35 -8.69 7.79 -3.73
C GLN A 35 -10.14 7.30 -3.58
N ARG A 36 -10.44 6.07 -4.05
CA ARG A 36 -11.77 5.48 -3.94
C ARG A 36 -12.01 4.78 -2.60
N GLY A 37 -11.02 4.73 -1.72
CA GLY A 37 -11.13 4.01 -0.44
C GLY A 37 -11.28 2.50 -0.60
N LEU A 38 -10.85 1.91 -1.73
CA LEU A 38 -10.98 0.46 -1.98
C LEU A 38 -10.15 -0.39 -1.01
N LEU A 39 -9.19 0.23 -0.33
CA LEU A 39 -8.34 -0.39 0.66
C LEU A 39 -8.87 -0.21 2.09
N ASN A 40 -9.91 0.60 2.29
CA ASN A 40 -10.39 1.01 3.61
C ASN A 40 -10.96 -0.18 4.39
N ASP A 41 -11.80 -1.00 3.77
CA ASP A 41 -12.38 -2.18 4.42
C ASP A 41 -11.29 -3.13 4.95
N VAL A 42 -10.23 -3.34 4.17
CA VAL A 42 -9.10 -4.20 4.58
C VAL A 42 -8.27 -3.52 5.65
N ALA A 43 -8.03 -2.22 5.53
CA ALA A 43 -7.31 -1.41 6.51
C ALA A 43 -8.01 -1.43 7.87
N GLU A 44 -9.33 -1.22 7.91
CA GLU A 44 -10.14 -1.22 9.13
C GLU A 44 -10.18 -2.60 9.79
N ARG A 45 -10.45 -3.66 9.01
CA ARG A 45 -10.51 -5.04 9.54
C ARG A 45 -9.21 -5.52 10.16
N ASN A 46 -8.07 -5.00 9.69
CA ASN A 46 -6.75 -5.41 10.16
C ASN A 46 -6.09 -4.39 11.10
N ASN A 47 -6.78 -3.29 11.46
CA ASN A 47 -6.19 -2.15 12.20
C ASN A 47 -4.91 -1.59 11.54
N LEU A 48 -4.91 -1.48 10.21
CA LEU A 48 -3.80 -0.97 9.39
C LEU A 48 -4.20 0.30 8.65
N PRO A 49 -4.35 1.45 9.33
CA PRO A 49 -4.83 2.68 8.72
C PRO A 49 -3.85 3.23 7.68
N ILE A 50 -4.38 3.65 6.53
CA ILE A 50 -3.62 4.39 5.52
C ILE A 50 -3.57 5.85 5.95
N ILE A 51 -2.37 6.40 6.11
CA ILE A 51 -2.17 7.78 6.55
C ILE A 51 -1.95 8.65 5.31
N LYS A 52 -2.66 9.78 5.24
CA LYS A 52 -2.47 10.79 4.20
C LYS A 52 -1.89 12.06 4.85
N ASP A 53 -0.63 12.36 4.53
CA ASP A 53 0.07 13.57 4.97
C ASP A 53 0.18 14.54 3.79
N GLY A 54 -0.74 15.51 3.73
CA GLY A 54 -0.90 16.42 2.59
C GLY A 54 -1.13 15.67 1.28
N ASN A 55 -0.14 15.70 0.38
CA ASN A 55 -0.15 14.99 -0.91
C ASN A 55 0.52 13.61 -0.87
N ARG A 56 1.02 13.17 0.29
CA ARG A 56 1.72 11.89 0.44
C ARG A 56 0.82 10.86 1.09
N TYR A 57 0.81 9.65 0.54
CA TYR A 57 0.19 8.49 1.16
C TYR A 57 1.26 7.63 1.82
N HIS A 58 0.97 7.21 3.05
CA HIS A 58 1.75 6.27 3.83
C HIS A 58 0.89 5.02 4.03
N ILE A 59 1.24 3.96 3.31
CA ILE A 59 0.46 2.73 3.24
C ILE A 59 1.19 1.68 4.08
N PRO A 60 0.58 1.10 5.12
CA PRO A 60 1.23 0.06 5.90
C PRO A 60 1.65 -1.11 5.01
N ARG A 61 2.90 -1.57 5.12
CA ARG A 61 3.41 -2.72 4.35
C ARG A 61 2.57 -3.98 4.60
N ALA A 62 2.23 -4.21 5.87
CA ALA A 62 1.37 -5.31 6.29
C ALA A 62 0.00 -5.29 5.57
N LEU A 63 -0.54 -4.13 5.22
CA LEU A 63 -1.82 -4.04 4.52
C LEU A 63 -1.72 -4.65 3.13
N ILE A 64 -0.63 -4.36 2.43
CA ILE A 64 -0.37 -4.89 1.09
C ILE A 64 -0.05 -6.39 1.14
N GLN A 65 0.65 -6.86 2.18
CA GLN A 65 0.89 -8.30 2.40
C GLN A 65 -0.42 -9.06 2.65
N THR A 66 -1.29 -8.51 3.51
CA THR A 66 -2.63 -9.08 3.74
C THR A 66 -3.44 -9.15 2.45
N MET A 67 -3.36 -8.14 1.59
CA MET A 67 -4.04 -8.14 0.29
C MET A 67 -3.49 -9.18 -0.69
N ARG A 68 -2.18 -9.47 -0.63
CA ARG A 68 -1.56 -10.53 -1.44
C ARG A 68 -1.91 -11.93 -0.94
N GLY A 69 -2.34 -12.05 0.31
CA GLY A 69 -2.53 -13.34 0.98
C GLY A 69 -1.24 -13.94 1.52
N ASP A 70 -0.15 -13.16 1.58
CA ASP A 70 1.10 -13.57 2.22
C ASP A 70 0.87 -13.52 3.74
N ARG A 71 0.73 -14.70 4.36
CA ARG A 71 0.59 -14.91 5.81
C ARG A 71 1.91 -15.36 6.43
#